data_AF-F3FWP2-F1
#
_entry.id   AF-F3FWP2-F1
#
_cell.length_a   1.000
_cell.length_b   1.000
_cell.length_c   1.000
_cell.angle_alpha   90.00
_cell.angle_beta   90.00
_cell.angle_gamma   90.00
#
_symmetry.space_group_name_H-M   'P 1'
#
loop_
_entity.id
_entity.type
_entity.pdbx_description
1 polymer ?
#
loop_
_entity_poly.entity_id
_entity_poly.type
_entity_poly.pdbx_seq_one_letter_code
_entity_poly.pdbx_strand_id
1 'polypeptide(L)'
;GAGRIGNFINAELWGKPTDVPWAMVFPPFSDPAQLARHPSQLYQFALEGVALFIILNLYARKPRPTMAVSGMFALFYGIFRFVV
;
A
#
# COMPACT_ATOMS: atom_id res chain seq x y z
N GLY A 1 -5.12 4.55 0.25
CA GLY A 1 -4.86 4.67 1.71
C GLY A 1 -5.89 3.92 2.54
N ALA A 2 -6.94 4.59 3.02
CA ALA A 2 -7.90 4.04 4.00
C ALA A 2 -8.53 2.68 3.60
N GLY A 3 -8.85 2.48 2.32
CA GLY A 3 -9.37 1.18 1.85
C GLY A 3 -8.43 -0.01 2.10
N ARG A 4 -7.10 0.20 2.08
CA ARG A 4 -6.12 -0.85 2.35
C ARG A 4 -6.01 -1.19 3.83
N ILE A 5 -6.23 -0.21 4.71
CA ILE A 5 -6.41 -0.48 6.15
C ILE A 5 -7.70 -1.28 6.38
N GLY A 6 -8.79 -0.93 5.69
CA GLY A 6 -10.02 -1.73 5.72
C GLY A 6 -9.75 -3.18 5.31
N ASN A 7 -8.97 -3.38 4.24
CA ASN A 7 -8.58 -4.73 3.82
C ASN A 7 -7.77 -5.48 4.89
N PHE A 8 -6.87 -4.78 5.58
CA PHE A 8 -6.10 -5.39 6.67
C PHE A 8 -6.99 -5.78 7.86
N ILE A 9 -7.91 -4.90 8.28
CA ILE A 9 -8.85 -5.17 9.39
C ILE A 9 -9.79 -6.34 9.05
N ASN A 10 -10.25 -6.39 7.80
CA ASN A 10 -11.10 -7.48 7.30
C ASN A 10 -10.32 -8.77 7.00
N ALA A 11 -8.99 -8.76 7.15
CA ALA A 11 -8.11 -9.87 6.78
C ALA A 11 -8.28 -10.34 5.31
N GLU A 12 -8.53 -9.41 4.39
CA GLU A 12 -8.73 -9.69 2.96
C GLU A 12 -7.55 -9.20 2.11
N LEU A 13 -7.34 -9.82 0.94
CA LEU A 13 -6.28 -9.45 -0.02
C LEU A 13 -4.85 -9.51 0.54
N TRP A 14 -4.57 -10.51 1.37
CA TRP A 14 -3.24 -10.80 1.90
C TRP A 14 -2.27 -11.27 0.81
N GLY A 15 -0.97 -11.16 1.09
CA GLY A 15 0.09 -11.44 0.14
C GLY A 15 0.46 -12.92 0.01
N LYS A 16 1.54 -13.17 -0.74
CA LYS A 16 2.07 -14.53 -0.93
C LYS A 16 2.64 -15.10 0.39
N PRO A 17 2.66 -16.44 0.56
CA PRO A 17 3.39 -17.09 1.64
C PRO A 17 4.85 -16.67 1.67
N THR A 18 5.40 -16.52 2.86
CA THR A 18 6.76 -16.01 3.06
C THR A 18 7.30 -16.37 4.43
N ASP A 19 8.62 -16.43 4.53
CA ASP A 19 9.34 -16.79 5.75
C ASP A 19 10.04 -15.58 6.41
N VAL A 20 9.70 -14.37 5.97
CA VAL A 20 10.25 -13.14 6.56
C VAL A 20 9.78 -12.95 8.01
N PRO A 21 10.60 -12.32 8.88
CA PRO A 21 10.31 -12.25 10.31
C PRO A 21 9.08 -11.39 10.68
N TRP A 22 8.59 -10.56 9.76
CA TRP A 22 7.38 -9.75 9.93
C TRP A 22 6.15 -10.33 9.19
N ALA A 23 6.24 -11.58 8.72
CA ALA A 23 5.10 -12.28 8.15
C ALA A 23 3.98 -12.40 9.19
N MET A 24 2.73 -12.33 8.73
CA MET A 24 1.55 -12.44 9.59
C MET A 24 0.73 -13.65 9.21
N VAL A 25 0.23 -14.37 10.21
CA VAL A 25 -0.78 -15.41 10.04
C VAL A 25 -2.15 -14.74 10.16
N PHE A 26 -2.93 -14.81 9.08
CA PHE A 26 -4.28 -14.26 9.05
C PHE A 26 -5.29 -15.24 9.67
N PRO A 27 -6.45 -14.77 10.17
CA PRO A 27 -7.42 -15.64 10.84
C PRO A 27 -7.92 -16.81 9.96
N PRO A 28 -8.29 -17.97 10.56
CA PRO A 28 -8.72 -19.16 9.82
C PRO A 28 -9.90 -18.97 8.87
N PHE A 29 -10.80 -18.01 9.17
CA PHE A 29 -11.93 -17.69 8.29
C PHE A 29 -11.50 -17.06 6.97
N SER A 30 -10.30 -16.46 6.94
CA SER A 30 -9.75 -15.72 5.79
C SER A 30 -8.59 -16.45 5.09
N ASP A 31 -7.81 -17.25 5.82
CA ASP A 31 -6.76 -18.11 5.28
C ASP A 31 -6.85 -19.50 5.91
N PRO A 32 -7.56 -20.46 5.28
CA PRO A 32 -7.70 -21.82 5.79
C PRO A 32 -6.36 -22.55 5.92
N ALA A 33 -5.33 -22.15 5.16
CA ALA A 33 -4.02 -22.77 5.19
C ALA A 33 -3.15 -22.30 6.37
N GLN A 34 -3.56 -21.23 7.08
CA GLN A 34 -2.85 -20.67 8.24
C GLN A 34 -1.35 -20.46 7.99
N LEU A 35 -1.01 -19.99 6.80
CA LEU A 35 0.38 -19.78 6.40
C LEU A 35 0.84 -18.38 6.82
N ALA A 36 2.13 -18.25 7.12
CA ALA A 36 2.76 -16.95 7.29
C ALA A 36 2.80 -16.23 5.93
N ARG A 37 2.17 -15.07 5.83
CA ARG A 37 2.02 -14.33 4.55
C ARG A 37 2.48 -12.89 4.69
N HIS A 38 2.85 -12.30 3.57
CA HIS A 38 3.15 -10.87 3.51
C HIS A 38 1.89 -10.06 3.83
N PRO A 39 1.93 -9.11 4.78
CA PRO A 39 0.86 -8.15 4.99
C PRO A 39 0.90 -7.05 3.91
N SER A 40 0.69 -7.45 2.65
CA SER A 40 0.75 -6.59 1.46
C SER A 40 -0.17 -5.36 1.57
N GLN A 41 -1.27 -5.46 2.32
CA GLN A 41 -2.19 -4.35 2.56
C GLN A 41 -1.51 -3.21 3.33
N LEU A 42 -0.62 -3.54 4.29
CA LEU A 42 0.16 -2.54 5.03
C LEU A 42 1.19 -1.87 4.12
N TYR A 43 1.82 -2.61 3.22
CA TYR A 43 2.74 -2.02 2.23
C TYR A 43 2.01 -1.07 1.28
N GLN A 44 0.84 -1.48 0.77
CA GLN A 44 -0.01 -0.63 -0.07
C GLN A 44 -0.50 0.60 0.69
N PHE A 45 -0.87 0.46 1.95
CA PHE A 45 -1.24 1.60 2.78
C PHE A 45 -0.07 2.58 2.96
N ALA A 46 1.11 2.07 3.30
CA ALA A 46 2.31 2.88 3.52
C ALA A 46 2.74 3.60 2.24
N LEU A 47 2.78 2.91 1.10
CA LEU A 47 3.26 3.45 -0.18
C LEU A 47 2.18 4.27 -0.90
N GLU A 48 1.05 3.65 -1.26
CA GLU A 48 -0.03 4.30 -2.03
C GLU A 48 -0.88 5.25 -1.18
N GLY A 49 -0.83 5.14 0.14
CA GLY A 49 -1.51 6.04 1.07
C GLY A 49 -0.58 7.12 1.60
N VAL A 50 0.26 6.76 2.57
CA VAL A 50 1.02 7.72 3.37
C VAL A 50 2.14 8.38 2.56
N ALA A 51 3.00 7.60 1.91
CA ALA A 51 4.13 8.12 1.15
C ALA A 51 3.66 8.96 -0.04
N LEU A 52 2.71 8.45 -0.84
CA LEU A 52 2.15 9.20 -1.96
C LEU A 52 1.51 10.52 -1.52
N PHE A 53 0.77 10.51 -0.41
CA PHE A 53 0.18 11.73 0.15
C PHE A 53 1.25 12.73 0.57
N ILE A 54 2.29 12.30 1.30
CA ILE A 54 3.38 13.17 1.76
C ILE A 54 4.13 13.77 0.57
N ILE A 55 4.51 12.96 -0.42
CA ILE A 55 5.24 13.40 -1.62
C ILE A 55 4.44 14.47 -2.35
N LEU A 56 3.16 14.21 -2.62
CA LEU A 56 2.32 15.15 -3.36
C LEU A 56 2.02 16.40 -2.55
N ASN A 57 1.77 16.28 -1.24
CA ASN A 57 1.57 17.45 -0.38
C ASN A 57 2.80 18.35 -0.39
N LEU A 58 3.99 17.79 -0.16
CA LEU A 58 5.24 18.55 -0.18
C LEU A 58 5.50 19.18 -1.56
N TYR A 59 5.24 18.44 -2.63
CA TYR A 59 5.45 18.92 -4.01
C TYR A 59 4.50 20.07 -4.39
N ALA A 60 3.25 20.02 -3.91
CA ALA A 60 2.21 21.00 -4.16
C ALA A 60 2.30 22.26 -3.29
N ARG A 61 3.20 22.31 -2.28
CA ARG A 61 3.39 23.52 -1.43
C ARG A 61 3.88 24.75 -2.18
N LYS A 62 4.45 24.59 -3.38
CA LYS A 62 4.90 25.68 -4.23
C LYS A 62 3.99 25.79 -5.46
N PRO A 63 3.77 26.98 -6.04
CA PRO A 63 3.04 27.09 -7.29
C PRO A 63 3.75 26.26 -8.36
N ARG A 64 3.01 25.32 -8.95
CA ARG A 64 3.47 24.44 -10.02
C ARG A 64 2.66 24.69 -11.28
N PRO A 65 3.24 24.47 -12.47
CA PRO A 65 2.47 24.53 -13.71
C PRO A 65 1.32 23.53 -13.68
N THR A 66 0.25 23.87 -14.38
CA THR A 66 -0.96 23.05 -14.51
C THR A 66 -0.58 21.62 -14.91
N MET A 67 -1.23 20.62 -14.30
CA MET A 67 -0.99 19.17 -14.48
C MET A 67 0.30 18.59 -13.89
N ALA A 68 1.26 19.39 -13.40
CA ALA A 68 2.51 18.85 -12.85
C ALA A 68 2.29 17.95 -11.63
N VAL A 69 1.31 18.26 -10.77
CA VAL A 69 0.96 17.43 -9.60
C VAL A 69 0.30 16.12 -10.04
N SER A 70 -0.55 16.16 -11.07
CA SER A 70 -1.19 14.96 -11.63
C SER A 70 -0.18 14.01 -12.29
N GLY A 71 0.79 14.55 -13.03
CA GLY A 71 1.89 13.77 -13.59
C GLY A 71 2.76 13.11 -12.51
N MET A 72 3.02 13.85 -11.43
CA MET A 72 3.73 13.33 -10.26
C MET A 72 2.97 12.19 -9.58
N PHE A 73 1.64 12.34 -9.44
CA PHE A 73 0.79 11.27 -8.91
C PHE A 73 0.86 10.02 -9.79
N ALA A 74 0.70 10.15 -11.11
CA ALA A 74 0.72 9.02 -12.03
C ALA A 74 2.06 8.26 -12.01
N LEU A 75 3.18 9.00 -11.98
CA LEU A 75 4.52 8.42 -11.91
C LEU A 75 4.72 7.62 -10.62
N PHE A 76 4.50 8.23 -9.45
CA PHE A 76 4.75 7.56 -8.18
C PHE A 76 3.76 6.44 -7.89
N TYR A 77 2.48 6.63 -8.27
CA TYR A 77 1.49 5.56 -8.16
C TYR A 77 1.89 4.36 -9.04
N GLY A 78 2.35 4.61 -10.27
CA GLY A 78 2.85 3.55 -11.15
C GLY A 78 4.03 2.79 -10.52
N ILE A 79 5.04 3.51 -10.01
CA ILE A 79 6.20 2.90 -9.36
C ILE A 79 5.78 2.06 -8.16
N PHE A 80 4.96 2.60 -7.26
CA PHE A 80 4.51 1.88 -6.07
C PHE A 80 3.71 0.63 -6.43
N ARG A 81 2.94 0.67 -7.52
CA ARG A 81 2.17 -0.47 -8.00
C ARG A 81 3.03 -1.64 -8.48
N PHE A 82 4.23 -1.37 -9.01
CA PHE A 82 5.16 -2.42 -9.43
C PHE A 82 5.99 -2.98 -8.27
N VAL A 83 6.17 -2.20 -7.20
CA VAL A 83 6.98 -2.61 -6.03
C VAL A 83 6.21 -3.53 -5.09
N VAL A 84 4.88 -3.41 -5.02
CA VAL A 84 3.99 -4.21 -4.16
C VAL A 84 3.43 -5.42 -4.91
#